data_AF-A0A914B8I9-F1
#
_entry.id   AF-A0A914B8I9-F1
#
_cell.length_a   1.000
_cell.length_b   1.000
_cell.length_c   1.000
_cell.angle_alpha   90.00
_cell.angle_beta   90.00
_cell.angle_gamma   90.00
#
_symmetry.space_group_name_H-M   'P 1'
#
loop_
_entity.id
_entity.type
_entity.pdbx_description
1 polymer ?
#
loop_
_entity_poly.entity_id
_entity_poly.type
_entity_poly.pdbx_seq_one_letter_code
_entity_poly.pdbx_strand_id
1 'polypeptide(L)'
;MSEQLIVPTIIRYSTTQIENLAQDEDTWFMGELCGHSVGKAVNITMLLNNNPGWEPTKGVVNFEVVDSNYQDGVLCTNKDADGYATSSCLIESWPNKFDIIILAKAGPVSGIALSLNAEFYEQGSPAALHIKANIPSLPGPKTLSLPGFNPQSLPALPIPLTESVSVFPSFSLGYLQEAMIQFSWCSNAETHVFSVESTVTSADGESSYAQYVCDKLPCDVGMNNIAHNGEQLTSNTVLTDPMQYKDIYVVVVNWGGAYDADADTYVGDFLYNANQVKLL
;
A
#
# COMPACT_ATOMS: atom_id res chain seq x y z
N MET A 1 1.66 -0.95 33.32
CA MET A 1 1.32 -1.41 31.96
C MET A 1 1.42 -0.18 31.09
N SER A 2 2.49 -0.03 30.31
CA SER A 2 2.56 1.06 29.33
C SER A 2 1.51 0.80 28.25
N GLU A 3 0.73 1.81 27.91
CA GLU A 3 -0.16 1.74 26.75
C GLU A 3 0.71 1.61 25.49
N GLN A 4 0.44 0.59 24.69
CA GLN A 4 1.13 0.37 23.43
C GLN A 4 0.47 1.26 22.36
N LEU A 5 1.26 2.07 21.67
CA LEU A 5 0.77 2.94 20.60
C LEU A 5 0.39 2.09 19.38
N ILE A 6 -0.87 2.09 18.97
CA ILE A 6 -1.28 1.46 17.72
C ILE A 6 -1.01 2.42 16.57
N VAL A 7 -0.18 1.98 15.61
CA VAL A 7 0.25 2.80 14.49
C VAL A 7 -0.48 2.37 13.22
N PRO A 8 -1.26 3.26 12.58
CA PRO A 8 -1.99 2.93 11.36
C PRO A 8 -1.02 2.74 10.18
N THR A 9 -1.38 1.83 9.28
CA THR A 9 -0.57 1.48 8.12
C THR A 9 -1.20 1.93 6.80
N ILE A 10 -0.34 2.22 5.83
CA ILE A 10 -0.69 2.32 4.42
C ILE A 10 -0.29 0.99 3.77
N ILE A 11 -1.26 0.35 3.12
CA ILE A 11 -1.02 -0.86 2.32
C ILE A 11 -1.00 -0.45 0.85
N ARG A 12 0.11 -0.69 0.16
CA ARG A 12 0.27 -0.35 -1.26
C ARG A 12 0.39 -1.62 -2.09
N TYR A 13 -0.46 -1.72 -3.11
CA TYR A 13 -0.38 -2.73 -4.16
C TYR A 13 0.23 -2.10 -5.40
N SER A 14 1.32 -2.67 -5.90
CA SER A 14 2.09 -2.07 -6.99
C SER A 14 2.60 -3.07 -8.02
N THR A 15 2.79 -2.61 -9.25
CA THR A 15 3.48 -3.38 -10.28
C THR A 15 4.95 -3.55 -9.91
N THR A 16 5.49 -4.77 -10.00
CA THR A 16 6.91 -5.05 -9.73
C THR A 16 7.83 -4.63 -10.86
N GLN A 17 7.29 -4.52 -12.07
CA GLN A 17 8.01 -4.13 -13.29
C GLN A 17 7.26 -3.01 -14.01
N ILE A 18 7.97 -2.37 -14.94
CA ILE A 18 7.37 -1.37 -15.83
C ILE A 18 6.62 -2.12 -16.93
N GLU A 19 5.32 -1.87 -17.02
CA GLU A 19 4.48 -2.45 -18.05
C GLU A 19 4.56 -1.63 -19.34
N ASN A 20 4.67 -2.32 -20.46
CA ASN A 20 4.69 -1.69 -21.78
C ASN A 20 3.43 -2.08 -22.54
N LEU A 21 2.62 -1.09 -22.90
CA LEU A 21 1.39 -1.28 -23.66
C LEU A 21 1.55 -0.67 -25.04
N ALA A 22 1.16 -1.42 -26.06
CA ALA A 22 1.04 -0.93 -27.43
C ALA A 22 -0.14 0.03 -27.57
N GLN A 23 -0.23 0.67 -28.74
CA GLN A 23 -1.34 1.55 -29.06
C GLN A 23 -2.70 0.84 -28.90
N ASP A 24 -3.65 1.48 -28.22
CA ASP A 24 -5.03 1.00 -28.01
C ASP A 24 -5.15 -0.36 -27.30
N GLU A 25 -4.06 -0.86 -26.69
CA GLU A 25 -4.02 -2.11 -25.95
C GLU A 25 -4.77 -2.02 -24.61
N ASP A 26 -5.54 -3.06 -24.31
CA ASP A 26 -6.23 -3.26 -23.03
C ASP A 26 -5.42 -4.20 -22.14
N THR A 27 -5.27 -3.85 -20.87
CA THR A 27 -4.66 -4.71 -19.84
C THR A 27 -5.43 -4.60 -18.53
N TRP A 28 -5.15 -5.50 -17.60
CA TRP A 28 -5.73 -5.45 -16.28
C TRP A 28 -4.77 -5.92 -15.19
N PHE A 29 -4.93 -5.29 -14.03
CA PHE A 29 -4.15 -5.52 -12.83
C PHE A 29 -5.05 -6.04 -11.72
N MET A 30 -4.52 -6.91 -10.88
CA MET A 30 -5.25 -7.48 -9.76
C MET A 30 -4.42 -7.40 -8.47
N GLY A 31 -5.00 -6.83 -7.42
CA GLY A 31 -4.47 -6.87 -6.06
C GLY A 31 -5.39 -7.68 -5.17
N GLU A 32 -4.89 -8.77 -4.58
CA GLU A 32 -5.66 -9.60 -3.65
C GLU A 32 -5.75 -8.90 -2.29
N LEU A 33 -6.97 -8.69 -1.78
CA LEU A 33 -7.22 -7.88 -0.56
C LEU A 33 -7.62 -8.73 0.65
N CYS A 34 -8.00 -10.00 0.43
CA CYS A 34 -8.46 -10.96 1.44
C CYS A 34 -9.49 -10.42 2.45
N GLY A 35 -10.25 -9.38 2.08
CA GLY A 35 -11.25 -8.73 2.90
C GLY A 35 -10.74 -7.72 3.95
N HIS A 36 -9.45 -7.41 4.02
CA HIS A 36 -8.88 -6.50 5.04
C HIS A 36 -8.99 -5.01 4.69
N SER A 37 -9.41 -4.70 3.46
CA SER A 37 -9.49 -3.33 2.94
C SER A 37 -10.87 -2.68 3.10
N VAL A 38 -11.89 -3.41 3.56
CA VAL A 38 -13.26 -2.88 3.72
C VAL A 38 -13.23 -1.62 4.58
N GLY A 39 -13.83 -0.54 4.06
CA GLY A 39 -13.89 0.74 4.75
C GLY A 39 -12.68 1.65 4.56
N LYS A 40 -11.52 1.14 4.10
CA LYS A 40 -10.33 1.95 3.81
C LYS A 40 -10.54 2.80 2.56
N ALA A 41 -9.97 4.00 2.55
CA ALA A 41 -9.88 4.80 1.33
C ALA A 41 -8.78 4.23 0.43
N VAL A 42 -8.94 4.39 -0.89
CA VAL A 42 -8.01 3.87 -1.90
C VAL A 42 -7.63 4.97 -2.88
N ASN A 43 -6.34 5.29 -2.97
CA ASN A 43 -5.81 6.14 -4.02
C ASN A 43 -5.11 5.28 -5.08
N ILE A 44 -5.62 5.31 -6.30
CA ILE A 44 -5.03 4.61 -7.43
C ILE A 44 -4.30 5.64 -8.28
N THR A 45 -3.00 5.45 -8.50
CA THR A 45 -2.15 6.33 -9.31
C THR A 45 -1.44 5.52 -10.39
N MET A 46 -1.56 5.97 -11.64
CA MET A 46 -0.75 5.48 -12.75
C MET A 46 0.32 6.49 -13.10
N LEU A 47 1.58 6.04 -13.09
CA LEU A 47 2.72 6.82 -13.52
C LEU A 47 3.18 6.36 -14.90
N LEU A 48 3.24 7.27 -15.86
CA LEU A 48 3.87 7.00 -17.15
C LEU A 48 5.39 7.16 -17.02
N ASN A 49 6.10 6.05 -17.15
CA ASN A 49 7.55 6.01 -17.13
C ASN A 49 8.11 6.59 -18.43
N ASN A 50 9.21 7.35 -18.33
CA ASN A 50 9.90 7.99 -19.47
C ASN A 50 9.07 9.05 -20.23
N ASN A 51 8.06 9.67 -19.62
CA ASN A 51 7.26 10.72 -20.26
C ASN A 51 7.05 11.96 -19.35
N PRO A 52 8.12 12.72 -19.02
CA PRO A 52 8.08 13.80 -18.04
C PRO A 52 7.28 15.04 -18.47
N GLY A 53 6.87 15.14 -19.75
CA GLY A 53 6.08 16.24 -20.29
C GLY A 53 4.60 15.90 -20.49
N TRP A 54 4.12 14.84 -19.86
CA TRP A 54 2.77 14.36 -20.08
C TRP A 54 1.71 15.32 -19.52
N GLU A 55 0.71 15.60 -20.34
CA GLU A 55 -0.55 16.23 -19.94
C GLU A 55 -1.63 15.14 -19.93
N PRO A 56 -2.13 14.73 -18.74
CA PRO A 56 -3.16 13.71 -18.62
C PRO A 56 -4.37 13.90 -19.52
N THR A 57 -4.75 15.15 -19.74
CA THR A 57 -5.84 15.57 -20.63
C THR A 57 -5.73 15.06 -22.08
N LYS A 58 -4.53 14.65 -22.53
CA LYS A 58 -4.30 14.06 -23.87
C LYS A 58 -4.76 12.61 -24.00
N GLY A 59 -5.25 11.98 -22.91
CA GLY A 59 -5.88 10.65 -22.97
C GLY A 59 -4.89 9.52 -23.28
N VAL A 60 -3.64 9.64 -22.83
CA VAL A 60 -2.56 8.68 -23.10
C VAL A 60 -2.78 7.34 -22.38
N VAL A 61 -3.41 7.37 -21.21
CA VAL A 61 -3.92 6.18 -20.53
C VAL A 61 -5.26 6.49 -19.89
N ASN A 62 -6.20 5.57 -20.01
CA ASN A 62 -7.46 5.60 -19.29
C ASN A 62 -7.51 4.37 -18.39
N PHE A 63 -8.01 4.53 -17.18
CA PHE A 63 -8.21 3.40 -16.29
C PHE A 63 -9.47 3.53 -15.45
N GLU A 64 -9.99 2.36 -15.08
CA GLU A 64 -11.20 2.19 -14.31
C GLU A 64 -10.95 1.13 -13.24
N VAL A 65 -11.56 1.31 -12.08
CA VAL A 65 -11.40 0.43 -10.92
C VAL A 65 -12.73 -0.24 -10.63
N VAL A 66 -12.69 -1.56 -10.47
CA VAL A 66 -13.83 -2.41 -10.14
C VAL A 66 -13.43 -3.39 -9.02
N ASP A 67 -14.41 -4.00 -8.39
CA ASP A 67 -14.16 -5.14 -7.52
C ASP A 67 -14.23 -6.48 -8.29
N SER A 68 -13.62 -7.53 -7.73
CA SER A 68 -13.57 -8.85 -8.38
C SER A 68 -14.91 -9.61 -8.48
N ASN A 69 -15.98 -9.10 -7.88
CA ASN A 69 -17.34 -9.62 -8.02
C ASN A 69 -18.20 -8.79 -9.00
N TYR A 70 -17.70 -7.66 -9.50
CA TYR A 70 -18.29 -6.78 -10.51
C TYR A 70 -19.73 -6.33 -10.22
N GLN A 71 -20.17 -6.34 -8.96
CA GLN A 71 -21.58 -6.04 -8.63
C GLN A 71 -21.87 -4.54 -8.58
N ASP A 72 -20.91 -3.76 -8.09
CA ASP A 72 -21.08 -2.32 -7.87
C ASP A 72 -20.73 -1.48 -9.12
N GLY A 73 -20.28 -2.15 -10.20
CA GLY A 73 -19.80 -1.49 -11.41
C GLY A 73 -18.46 -0.77 -11.19
N VAL A 74 -18.25 0.32 -11.95
CA VAL A 74 -17.03 1.12 -11.84
C VAL A 74 -17.04 1.94 -10.55
N LEU A 75 -16.07 1.67 -9.68
CA LEU A 75 -15.86 2.33 -8.39
C LEU A 75 -15.15 3.67 -8.54
N CYS A 76 -14.14 3.76 -9.41
CA CYS A 76 -13.57 5.03 -9.83
C CYS A 76 -12.96 4.96 -11.23
N THR A 77 -12.78 6.13 -11.85
CA THR A 77 -12.08 6.28 -13.12
C THR A 77 -11.10 7.43 -13.01
N ASN A 78 -10.06 7.42 -13.82
CA ASN A 78 -9.14 8.55 -13.92
C ASN A 78 -9.67 9.69 -14.80
N LYS A 79 -10.98 9.92 -14.87
CA LYS A 79 -11.56 11.05 -15.63
C LYS A 79 -12.10 12.09 -14.66
N ASP A 80 -11.82 13.36 -14.96
CA ASP A 80 -12.41 14.48 -14.24
C ASP A 80 -13.88 14.72 -14.65
N ALA A 81 -14.51 15.73 -14.04
CA ALA A 81 -15.90 16.08 -14.30
C ALA A 81 -16.17 16.50 -15.75
N ASP A 82 -15.14 16.98 -16.46
CA ASP A 82 -15.20 17.41 -17.85
C ASP A 82 -14.82 16.27 -18.83
N GLY A 83 -14.46 15.10 -18.30
CA GLY A 83 -14.13 13.88 -19.04
C GLY A 83 -12.67 13.77 -19.46
N TYR A 84 -11.79 14.66 -18.99
CA TYR A 84 -10.35 14.58 -19.26
C TYR A 84 -9.67 13.58 -18.34
N ALA A 85 -8.72 12.84 -18.89
CA ALA A 85 -7.94 11.90 -18.09
C ALA A 85 -7.04 12.64 -17.08
N THR A 86 -6.84 12.03 -15.92
CA THR A 86 -6.04 12.46 -14.77
C THR A 86 -5.05 11.33 -14.42
N SER A 87 -4.09 11.62 -13.54
CA SER A 87 -3.08 10.64 -13.10
C SER A 87 -3.60 9.67 -12.04
N SER A 88 -4.76 9.95 -11.42
CA SER A 88 -5.22 9.22 -10.24
C SER A 88 -6.75 9.18 -10.12
N CYS A 89 -7.27 8.18 -9.41
CA CYS A 89 -8.64 8.18 -8.91
C CYS A 89 -8.71 7.74 -7.46
N LEU A 90 -9.66 8.35 -6.73
CA LEU A 90 -9.85 8.15 -5.30
C LEU A 90 -11.18 7.42 -5.06
N ILE A 91 -11.11 6.34 -4.30
CA ILE A 91 -12.27 5.65 -3.71
C ILE A 91 -12.30 6.03 -2.23
N GLU A 92 -13.34 6.73 -1.78
CA GLU A 92 -13.38 7.24 -0.40
C GLU A 92 -13.50 6.14 0.65
N SER A 93 -14.10 5.01 0.29
CA SER A 93 -14.28 3.85 1.16
C SER A 93 -14.48 2.60 0.31
N TRP A 94 -13.61 1.60 0.48
CA TRP A 94 -13.69 0.34 -0.25
C TRP A 94 -14.94 -0.44 0.21
N PRO A 95 -15.86 -0.80 -0.71
CA PRO A 95 -17.22 -1.16 -0.34
C PRO A 95 -17.40 -2.59 0.16
N ASN A 96 -16.50 -3.51 -0.21
CA ASN A 96 -16.73 -4.94 -0.03
C ASN A 96 -15.43 -5.73 0.17
N LYS A 97 -15.56 -7.02 0.44
CA LYS A 97 -14.43 -7.92 0.78
C LYS A 97 -13.69 -8.48 -0.44
N PHE A 98 -14.09 -8.06 -1.65
CA PHE A 98 -13.53 -8.55 -2.90
C PHE A 98 -12.24 -7.81 -3.24
N ASP A 99 -11.51 -8.37 -4.20
CA ASP A 99 -10.19 -7.91 -4.62
C ASP A 99 -10.30 -6.68 -5.52
N ILE A 100 -9.23 -5.89 -5.59
CA ILE A 100 -9.17 -4.72 -6.47
C ILE A 100 -8.77 -5.17 -7.88
N ILE A 101 -9.55 -4.73 -8.87
CA ILE A 101 -9.22 -4.89 -10.28
C ILE A 101 -9.13 -3.52 -10.93
N ILE A 102 -8.03 -3.28 -11.62
CA ILE A 102 -7.77 -2.01 -12.33
C ILE A 102 -7.64 -2.35 -13.81
N LEU A 103 -8.58 -1.84 -14.60
CA LEU A 103 -8.63 -2.03 -16.05
C LEU A 103 -7.98 -0.81 -16.69
N ALA A 104 -6.99 -1.03 -17.54
CA ALA A 104 -6.23 0.04 -18.18
C ALA A 104 -6.29 -0.09 -19.69
N LYS A 105 -6.38 1.05 -20.38
CA LYS A 105 -6.35 1.14 -21.83
C LYS A 105 -5.35 2.20 -22.26
N ALA A 106 -4.40 1.81 -23.11
CA ALA A 106 -3.51 2.75 -23.77
C ALA A 106 -4.30 3.61 -24.78
N GLY A 107 -3.98 4.89 -24.88
CA GLY A 107 -4.55 5.78 -25.88
C GLY A 107 -3.93 5.60 -27.28
N PRO A 108 -4.26 6.49 -28.22
CA PRO A 108 -3.79 6.45 -29.61
C PRO A 108 -2.36 6.98 -29.74
N VAL A 109 -1.42 6.41 -28.99
CA VAL A 109 0.02 6.72 -29.04
C VAL A 109 0.81 5.45 -29.35
N SER A 110 2.02 5.59 -29.92
CA SER A 110 2.82 4.46 -30.42
C SER A 110 3.21 3.41 -29.37
N GLY A 111 2.98 3.69 -28.10
CA GLY A 111 3.17 2.81 -26.96
C GLY A 111 3.40 3.62 -25.68
N ILE A 112 3.13 3.01 -24.54
CA ILE A 112 3.32 3.62 -23.22
C ILE A 112 4.06 2.67 -22.30
N ALA A 113 4.92 3.23 -21.45
CA ALA A 113 5.54 2.53 -20.33
C ALA A 113 4.89 3.05 -19.06
N LEU A 114 4.39 2.18 -18.18
CA LEU A 114 3.66 2.60 -16.99
C LEU A 114 3.97 1.75 -15.76
N SER A 115 3.72 2.33 -14.60
CA SER A 115 3.69 1.65 -13.32
C SER A 115 2.45 2.08 -12.56
N LEU A 116 1.89 1.17 -11.77
CA LEU A 116 0.64 1.35 -11.07
C LEU A 116 0.86 1.22 -9.56
N ASN A 117 0.23 2.12 -8.79
CA ASN A 117 0.15 2.04 -7.34
C ASN A 117 -1.32 2.17 -6.91
N ALA A 118 -1.78 1.30 -6.02
CA ALA A 118 -3.04 1.41 -5.30
C ALA A 118 -2.77 1.44 -3.80
N GLU A 119 -2.99 2.58 -3.16
CA GLU A 119 -2.67 2.84 -1.76
C GLU A 119 -3.94 2.84 -0.92
N PHE A 120 -4.05 1.88 0.00
CA PHE A 120 -5.13 1.73 0.96
C PHE A 120 -4.72 2.33 2.29
N TYR A 121 -5.57 3.20 2.85
CA TYR A 121 -5.30 3.88 4.11
C TYR A 121 -6.59 4.15 4.89
N GLU A 122 -6.47 4.26 6.20
CA GLU A 122 -7.61 4.57 7.07
C GLU A 122 -8.09 6.00 6.86
N GLN A 123 -9.40 6.17 6.71
CA GLN A 123 -10.00 7.49 6.55
C GLN A 123 -9.78 8.33 7.82
N GLY A 124 -9.24 9.54 7.67
CA GLY A 124 -8.94 10.42 8.81
C GLY A 124 -7.57 10.21 9.45
N SER A 125 -6.80 9.21 9.02
CA SER A 125 -5.39 9.10 9.39
C SER A 125 -4.58 10.30 8.89
N PRO A 126 -3.43 10.63 9.50
CA PRO A 126 -2.54 11.67 9.00
C PRO A 126 -2.08 11.41 7.55
N ALA A 127 -1.88 10.13 7.18
CA ALA A 127 -1.66 9.70 5.79
C ALA A 127 -2.79 10.16 4.85
N ALA A 128 -4.04 9.95 5.25
CA ALA A 128 -5.20 10.33 4.46
C ALA A 128 -5.25 11.84 4.20
N LEU A 129 -4.87 12.66 5.18
CA LEU A 129 -4.82 14.12 5.02
C LEU A 129 -3.77 14.53 3.99
N HIS A 130 -2.57 13.93 4.07
CA HIS A 130 -1.49 14.19 3.12
C HIS A 130 -1.88 13.77 1.70
N ILE A 131 -2.43 12.57 1.54
CA ILE A 131 -2.86 12.05 0.24
C ILE A 131 -3.99 12.92 -0.35
N LYS A 132 -5.02 13.25 0.44
CA LYS A 132 -6.13 14.12 -0.01
C LYS A 132 -5.68 15.52 -0.40
N ALA A 133 -4.65 16.06 0.24
CA ALA A 133 -4.11 17.37 -0.11
C ALA A 133 -3.39 17.39 -1.48
N ASN A 134 -2.90 16.24 -1.93
CA ASN A 134 -2.11 16.11 -3.16
C ASN A 134 -2.90 15.56 -4.36
N ILE A 135 -4.12 15.04 -4.14
CA ILE A 135 -5.02 14.60 -5.21
C ILE A 135 -5.94 15.76 -5.57
N PRO A 136 -6.07 16.14 -6.86
CA PRO A 136 -7.08 17.09 -7.29
C PRO A 136 -8.46 16.63 -6.78
N SER A 137 -9.23 17.51 -6.14
CA SER A 137 -10.58 17.16 -5.67
C SER A 137 -11.47 16.89 -6.87
N LEU A 138 -11.58 15.63 -7.28
CA LEU A 138 -12.45 15.22 -8.37
C LEU A 138 -13.77 14.78 -7.75
N PRO A 139 -14.91 15.38 -8.10
CA PRO A 139 -16.19 14.76 -7.80
C PRO A 139 -16.19 13.40 -8.48
N GLY A 140 -16.29 12.34 -7.68
CA GLY A 140 -16.30 10.97 -8.20
C GLY A 140 -17.38 10.80 -9.28
N PRO A 141 -17.17 9.93 -10.27
CA PRO A 141 -18.19 9.70 -11.28
C PRO A 141 -19.46 9.21 -10.60
N LYS A 142 -20.61 9.77 -11.00
CA LYS A 142 -21.89 9.10 -10.79
C LYS A 142 -21.78 7.77 -11.52
N THR A 143 -21.72 6.66 -10.78
CA THR A 143 -21.84 5.26 -11.27
C THR A 143 -22.06 5.20 -12.77
N LEU A 144 -20.98 5.17 -13.54
CA LEU A 144 -21.05 4.97 -14.97
C LEU A 144 -21.32 3.48 -15.14
N SER A 145 -22.60 3.12 -15.23
CA SER A 145 -23.00 1.81 -15.73
C SER A 145 -22.51 1.73 -17.17
N LEU A 146 -21.41 1.01 -17.40
CA LEU A 146 -20.84 0.79 -18.72
C LEU A 146 -21.82 -0.02 -19.58
N PRO A 147 -22.34 0.54 -20.68
CA PRO A 147 -22.95 -0.28 -21.71
C PRO A 147 -21.83 -1.08 -22.38
N GLY A 148 -21.78 -2.40 -22.15
CA GLY A 148 -20.90 -3.31 -22.89
C GLY A 148 -19.68 -3.86 -22.13
N PHE A 149 -19.52 -3.59 -20.84
CA PHE A 149 -18.52 -4.31 -20.05
C PHE A 149 -18.97 -5.75 -19.78
N ASN A 150 -18.25 -6.72 -20.33
CA ASN A 150 -18.42 -8.13 -20.01
C ASN A 150 -17.14 -8.62 -19.31
N PRO A 151 -17.18 -9.01 -18.04
CA PRO A 151 -16.02 -9.61 -17.34
C PRO A 151 -15.42 -10.80 -18.10
N GLN A 152 -16.21 -11.48 -18.94
CA GLN A 152 -15.76 -12.60 -19.77
C GLN A 152 -14.90 -12.18 -20.98
N SER A 153 -14.78 -10.88 -21.27
CA SER A 153 -13.91 -10.34 -22.33
C SER A 153 -12.60 -9.75 -21.81
N LEU A 154 -12.29 -9.93 -20.52
CA LEU A 154 -10.99 -9.54 -19.99
C LEU A 154 -9.89 -10.33 -20.73
N PRO A 155 -8.75 -9.68 -21.06
CA PRO A 155 -7.62 -10.36 -21.68
C PRO A 155 -7.09 -11.51 -20.79
N ALA A 156 -6.05 -12.20 -21.27
CA ALA A 156 -5.33 -13.24 -20.53
C ALA A 156 -4.97 -12.83 -19.08
N LEU A 157 -4.54 -13.81 -18.28
CA LEU A 157 -4.12 -13.72 -16.86
C LEU A 157 -3.77 -12.30 -16.37
N PRO A 158 -4.30 -11.86 -15.21
CA PRO A 158 -4.03 -10.52 -14.70
C PRO A 158 -2.55 -10.30 -14.46
N ILE A 159 -2.11 -9.06 -14.56
CA ILE A 159 -0.83 -8.64 -14.00
C ILE A 159 -1.02 -8.54 -12.48
N PRO A 160 -0.36 -9.39 -11.67
CA PRO A 160 -0.54 -9.38 -10.23
C PRO A 160 0.19 -8.18 -9.62
N LEU A 161 -0.48 -7.51 -8.69
CA LEU A 161 0.12 -6.47 -7.88
C LEU A 161 0.79 -7.10 -6.66
N THR A 162 1.99 -6.60 -6.34
CA THR A 162 2.72 -6.95 -5.13
C THR A 162 2.40 -5.99 -4.02
N GLU A 163 2.11 -6.53 -2.85
CA GLU A 163 1.77 -5.79 -1.66
C GLU A 163 3.04 -5.29 -0.96
N SER A 164 2.97 -4.07 -0.42
CA SER A 164 3.93 -3.49 0.51
C SER A 164 3.18 -2.74 1.59
N VAL A 165 3.76 -2.66 2.79
CA VAL A 165 3.18 -1.96 3.93
C VAL A 165 4.13 -0.85 4.34
N SER A 166 3.59 0.30 4.72
CA SER A 166 4.39 1.39 5.24
C SER A 166 3.64 2.16 6.31
N VAL A 167 4.39 2.90 7.13
CA VAL A 167 3.85 3.91 8.02
C VAL A 167 4.28 5.28 7.51
N PHE A 168 3.31 6.18 7.34
CA PHE A 168 3.53 7.57 7.01
C PHE A 168 2.43 8.44 7.64
N PRO A 169 2.74 9.62 8.19
CA PRO A 169 4.09 10.15 8.48
C PRO A 169 4.81 9.29 9.53
N SER A 170 6.02 9.68 9.95
CA SER A 170 6.71 9.03 11.05
C SER A 170 5.90 9.06 12.34
N PHE A 171 6.17 8.12 13.23
CA PHE A 171 5.57 8.04 14.56
C PHE A 171 6.65 8.17 15.62
N SER A 172 6.32 8.86 16.71
CA SER A 172 7.25 9.14 17.80
C SER A 172 6.91 8.33 19.04
N LEU A 173 7.94 7.87 19.75
CA LEU A 173 7.81 7.09 20.98
C LEU A 173 8.72 7.66 22.06
N GLY A 174 8.23 7.74 23.30
CA GLY A 174 9.09 8.03 24.46
C GLY A 174 10.00 6.85 24.81
N TYR A 175 11.01 7.10 25.63
CA TYR A 175 11.95 6.08 26.09
C TYR A 175 11.23 4.89 26.74
N LEU A 176 11.57 3.67 26.27
CA LEU A 176 10.96 2.38 26.66
C LEU A 176 9.46 2.25 26.36
N GLN A 177 8.88 3.14 25.55
CA GLN A 177 7.54 2.97 25.01
C GLN A 177 7.56 2.08 23.78
N GLU A 178 6.40 1.49 23.49
CA GLU A 178 6.21 0.51 22.43
C GLU A 178 5.17 1.00 21.44
N ALA A 179 5.45 0.81 20.15
CA ALA A 179 4.45 0.86 19.08
C ALA A 179 4.12 -0.54 18.59
N MET A 180 2.86 -0.74 18.21
CA MET A 180 2.39 -1.90 17.47
C MET A 180 1.96 -1.48 16.07
N ILE A 181 2.49 -2.19 15.08
CA ILE A 181 2.10 -2.07 13.68
C ILE A 181 1.47 -3.41 13.30
N GLN A 182 0.22 -3.39 12.85
CA GLN A 182 -0.51 -4.59 12.44
C GLN A 182 -0.90 -4.48 10.97
N PHE A 183 -0.69 -5.56 10.22
CA PHE A 183 -1.15 -5.71 8.85
C PHE A 183 -1.33 -7.19 8.52
N SER A 184 -2.03 -7.46 7.43
CA SER A 184 -2.30 -8.80 6.94
C SER A 184 -1.81 -8.89 5.52
N TRP A 185 -1.04 -9.92 5.17
CA TRP A 185 -0.61 -10.13 3.80
C TRP A 185 -1.58 -10.99 3.03
N CYS A 186 -1.79 -10.61 1.78
CA CYS A 186 -2.52 -11.39 0.80
C CYS A 186 -1.56 -12.05 -0.18
N SER A 187 -1.40 -13.37 -0.05
CA SER A 187 -0.66 -14.17 -1.02
C SER A 187 -1.41 -14.21 -2.34
N ASN A 188 -0.75 -13.94 -3.47
CA ASN A 188 -1.31 -14.12 -4.79
C ASN A 188 -0.74 -15.37 -5.48
N ALA A 189 -1.23 -15.68 -6.70
CA ALA A 189 -0.81 -16.85 -7.47
C ALA A 189 0.72 -16.94 -7.72
N GLU A 190 1.43 -15.81 -7.72
CA GLU A 190 2.88 -15.74 -7.93
C GLU A 190 3.69 -15.73 -6.62
N THR A 191 3.05 -15.38 -5.50
CA THR A 191 3.67 -15.24 -4.18
C THR A 191 3.20 -16.29 -3.19
N HIS A 192 2.74 -17.46 -3.63
CA HIS A 192 2.32 -18.56 -2.74
C HIS A 192 3.37 -18.95 -1.68
N VAL A 193 4.66 -18.67 -1.94
CA VAL A 193 5.75 -18.78 -0.96
C VAL A 193 6.57 -17.50 -1.01
N PHE A 194 6.53 -16.71 0.06
CA PHE A 194 7.24 -15.43 0.17
C PHE A 194 7.70 -15.20 1.61
N SER A 195 8.77 -14.44 1.78
CA SER A 195 9.20 -13.89 3.07
C SER A 195 8.80 -12.43 3.18
N VAL A 196 8.69 -11.93 4.40
CA VAL A 196 8.42 -10.51 4.67
C VAL A 196 9.74 -9.88 5.10
N GLU A 197 10.17 -8.89 4.33
CA GLU A 197 11.28 -8.02 4.74
C GLU A 197 10.70 -6.81 5.43
N SER A 198 10.89 -6.73 6.75
CA SER A 198 10.34 -5.68 7.60
C SER A 198 11.48 -4.80 8.10
N THR A 199 11.39 -3.49 7.88
CA THR A 199 12.43 -2.52 8.18
C THR A 199 11.84 -1.34 8.95
N VAL A 200 12.37 -1.09 10.14
CA VAL A 200 12.20 0.20 10.83
C VAL A 200 13.40 1.08 10.48
N THR A 201 13.16 2.38 10.32
CA THR A 201 14.19 3.39 10.08
C THR A 201 13.98 4.55 11.03
N SER A 202 15.06 5.04 11.63
CA SER A 202 15.05 6.28 12.41
C SER A 202 14.92 7.47 11.46
N ALA A 203 13.85 8.26 11.61
CA ALA A 203 13.57 9.41 10.76
C ALA A 203 14.51 10.59 11.05
N ASP A 204 15.01 10.67 12.29
CA ASP A 204 15.97 11.66 12.77
C ASP A 204 17.44 11.25 12.56
N GLY A 205 17.70 10.00 12.19
CA GLY A 205 19.05 9.44 11.98
C GLY A 205 19.81 9.03 13.24
N GLU A 206 19.29 9.34 14.44
CA GLU A 206 19.97 9.12 15.73
C GLU A 206 19.17 8.25 16.71
N SER A 207 17.88 7.99 16.43
CA SER A 207 17.03 7.16 17.28
C SER A 207 17.46 5.70 17.31
N SER A 208 17.43 5.11 18.50
CA SER A 208 17.82 3.74 18.81
C SER A 208 16.62 2.90 19.24
N TYR A 209 16.47 1.71 18.69
CA TYR A 209 15.25 0.92 18.87
C TYR A 209 15.52 -0.59 18.73
N ALA A 210 14.56 -1.39 19.20
CA ALA A 210 14.49 -2.82 18.93
C ALA A 210 13.20 -3.13 18.14
N GLN A 211 13.27 -4.13 17.27
CA GLN A 211 12.14 -4.57 16.45
C GLN A 211 11.87 -6.07 16.63
N TYR A 212 10.59 -6.40 16.80
CA TYR A 212 10.09 -7.76 16.92
C TYR A 212 8.96 -7.97 15.91
N VAL A 213 8.98 -9.11 15.21
CA VAL A 213 7.92 -9.53 14.29
C VAL A 213 7.33 -10.83 14.79
N CYS A 214 6.01 -10.90 14.87
CA CYS A 214 5.27 -11.98 15.49
C CYS A 214 4.06 -12.37 14.64
N ASP A 215 3.65 -13.62 14.74
CA ASP A 215 2.42 -14.12 14.12
C ASP A 215 1.19 -14.00 15.04
N LYS A 216 1.40 -13.81 16.35
CA LYS A 216 0.37 -13.66 17.38
C LYS A 216 0.80 -12.72 18.49
N LEU A 217 -0.20 -12.14 19.16
CA LEU A 217 -0.01 -11.36 20.39
C LEU A 217 -0.20 -12.24 21.64
N PRO A 218 0.52 -11.97 22.74
CA PRO A 218 1.61 -11.00 22.86
C PRO A 218 2.89 -11.42 22.11
N CYS A 219 3.67 -10.42 21.71
CA CYS A 219 4.95 -10.55 21.02
C CYS A 219 6.08 -10.94 21.98
N ASP A 220 6.02 -12.17 22.50
CA ASP A 220 7.01 -12.65 23.46
C ASP A 220 8.22 -13.27 22.76
N VAL A 221 9.40 -12.75 23.08
CA VAL A 221 10.69 -13.25 22.56
C VAL A 221 10.90 -14.71 23.00
N GLY A 222 11.13 -15.58 22.03
CA GLY A 222 11.29 -17.03 22.21
C GLY A 222 9.99 -17.83 22.22
N MET A 223 8.82 -17.19 22.04
CA MET A 223 7.52 -17.89 21.97
C MET A 223 6.78 -17.65 20.66
N ASN A 224 6.40 -16.40 20.38
CA ASN A 224 5.60 -16.03 19.20
C ASN A 224 6.34 -15.06 18.26
N ASN A 225 7.61 -14.75 18.55
CA ASN A 225 8.44 -13.95 17.67
C ASN A 225 8.97 -14.81 16.52
N ILE A 226 8.54 -14.53 15.30
CA ILE A 226 9.00 -15.22 14.09
C ILE A 226 10.27 -14.58 13.53
N ALA A 227 10.54 -13.31 13.86
CA ALA A 227 11.83 -12.67 13.61
C ALA A 227 12.07 -11.54 14.64
N HIS A 228 13.32 -11.25 14.97
CA HIS A 228 13.65 -10.14 15.87
C HIS A 228 15.05 -9.60 15.63
N ASN A 229 15.23 -8.32 15.92
CA ASN A 229 16.54 -7.67 16.01
C ASN A 229 16.62 -6.95 17.36
N GLY A 230 17.23 -7.62 18.34
CA GLY A 230 17.39 -7.11 19.70
C GLY A 230 18.72 -6.37 19.96
N GLU A 231 19.65 -6.38 19.00
CA GLU A 231 21.03 -5.88 19.19
C GLU A 231 21.29 -4.51 18.55
N GLN A 232 20.25 -3.75 18.20
CA GLN A 232 20.38 -2.45 17.52
C GLN A 232 21.33 -2.52 16.31
N LEU A 233 21.22 -3.58 15.50
CA LEU A 233 22.09 -3.72 14.33
C LEU A 233 21.88 -2.53 13.38
N THR A 234 22.94 -2.18 12.64
CA THR A 234 22.94 -1.06 11.69
C THR A 234 21.85 -1.19 10.61
N SER A 235 21.37 -2.41 10.36
CA SER A 235 20.15 -2.70 9.60
C SER A 235 19.16 -3.39 10.54
N ASN A 236 18.02 -2.76 10.78
CA ASN A 236 16.88 -3.38 11.46
C ASN A 236 15.91 -4.01 10.47
N THR A 237 16.47 -4.58 9.41
CA THR A 237 15.73 -5.38 8.46
C THR A 237 15.62 -6.80 9.01
N VAL A 238 14.40 -7.26 9.25
CA VAL A 238 14.12 -8.63 9.69
C VAL A 238 13.35 -9.36 8.60
N LEU A 239 13.83 -10.54 8.25
CA LEU A 239 13.21 -11.44 7.28
C LEU A 239 12.43 -12.50 8.04
N THR A 240 11.15 -12.65 7.72
CA THR A 240 10.35 -13.77 8.24
C THR A 240 10.63 -15.05 7.47
N ASP A 241 10.33 -16.19 8.07
CA ASP A 241 10.27 -17.45 7.33
C ASP A 241 9.23 -17.40 6.19
N PRO A 242 9.41 -18.20 5.12
CA PRO A 242 8.47 -18.27 4.00
C PRO A 242 7.06 -18.65 4.48
N MET A 243 6.06 -17.84 4.11
CA MET A 243 4.84 -17.71 4.92
C MET A 243 3.92 -18.94 5.02
N GLN A 244 3.47 -19.17 6.27
CA GLN A 244 2.22 -19.86 6.68
C GLN A 244 1.23 -18.92 7.39
N TYR A 245 1.61 -17.67 7.63
CA TYR A 245 0.88 -16.72 8.49
C TYR A 245 -0.02 -15.80 7.66
N LYS A 246 -1.01 -15.16 8.26
CA LYS A 246 -1.90 -14.21 7.55
C LYS A 246 -1.76 -12.81 8.13
N ASP A 247 -1.86 -12.72 9.45
CA ASP A 247 -1.71 -11.49 10.21
C ASP A 247 -0.28 -11.41 10.76
N ILE A 248 0.35 -10.24 10.63
CA ILE A 248 1.69 -9.94 11.12
C ILE A 248 1.60 -8.78 12.09
N TYR A 249 2.27 -8.94 13.23
CA TYR A 249 2.40 -7.92 14.27
C TYR A 249 3.86 -7.52 14.39
N VAL A 250 4.13 -6.23 14.26
CA VAL A 250 5.47 -5.67 14.47
C VAL A 250 5.45 -4.78 15.69
N VAL A 251 6.33 -5.08 16.64
CA VAL A 251 6.53 -4.29 17.85
C VAL A 251 7.85 -3.56 17.76
N VAL A 252 7.78 -2.24 17.89
CA VAL A 252 8.95 -1.35 17.92
C VAL A 252 9.07 -0.80 19.33
N VAL A 253 10.24 -0.99 19.95
CA VAL A 253 10.53 -0.50 21.31
C VAL A 253 11.60 0.57 21.22
N ASN A 254 11.30 1.78 21.69
CA ASN A 254 12.26 2.88 21.68
C ASN A 254 13.27 2.75 22.84
N TRP A 255 14.56 2.77 22.53
CA TRP A 255 15.66 2.73 23.50
C TRP A 255 16.44 4.04 23.57
N GLY A 256 16.13 5.03 22.72
CA GLY A 256 16.80 6.32 22.76
C GLY A 256 16.51 7.18 21.53
N GLY A 257 16.71 8.48 21.67
CA GLY A 257 16.52 9.49 20.63
C GLY A 257 16.92 10.86 21.15
N ALA A 258 16.42 11.94 20.55
CA ALA A 258 16.66 13.29 21.06
C ALA A 258 15.96 13.49 22.42
N TYR A 259 16.59 14.23 23.34
CA TYR A 259 15.94 14.60 24.60
C TYR A 259 14.93 15.72 24.35
N ASP A 260 13.66 15.42 24.65
CA ASP A 260 12.56 16.38 24.63
C ASP A 260 12.38 16.95 26.05
N ALA A 261 12.65 18.25 26.18
CA ALA A 261 12.55 18.96 27.46
C ALA A 261 11.10 19.18 27.91
N ASP A 262 10.14 19.24 26.99
CA ASP A 262 8.72 19.41 27.32
C ASP A 262 8.12 18.10 27.82
N ALA A 263 8.57 16.97 27.25
CA ALA A 263 8.17 15.63 27.67
C ALA A 263 9.04 15.02 28.79
N ASP A 264 10.15 15.68 29.17
CA ASP A 264 11.15 15.22 30.14
C ASP A 264 11.64 13.78 29.86
N THR A 265 11.87 13.45 28.59
CA THR A 265 12.27 12.10 28.18
C THR A 265 13.03 12.11 26.85
N TYR A 266 13.66 10.99 26.52
CA TYR A 266 14.19 10.78 25.17
C TYR A 266 13.06 10.30 24.25
N VAL A 267 12.89 10.98 23.13
CA VAL A 267 11.86 10.68 22.13
C VAL A 267 12.55 10.24 20.86
N GLY A 268 12.16 9.06 20.35
CA GLY A 268 12.62 8.58 19.05
C GLY A 268 11.54 8.75 17.99
N ASP A 269 11.94 8.96 16.74
CA ASP A 269 11.03 9.13 15.60
C ASP A 269 11.31 8.10 14.50
N PHE A 270 10.27 7.40 14.06
CA PHE A 270 10.41 6.17 13.29
C PHE A 270 9.53 6.13 12.05
N LEU A 271 10.11 5.60 10.97
CA LEU A 271 9.41 5.14 9.78
C LEU A 271 9.42 3.62 9.77
N TYR A 272 8.44 3.06 9.06
CA TYR A 272 8.32 1.62 8.89
C TYR A 272 7.99 1.28 7.45
N ASN A 273 8.62 0.24 6.93
CA ASN A 273 8.25 -0.38 5.67
C ASN A 273 8.37 -1.89 5.76
N ALA A 274 7.48 -2.60 5.09
CA ALA A 274 7.60 -4.02 4.86
C ALA A 274 7.27 -4.37 3.42
N ASN A 275 8.03 -5.27 2.82
CA ASN A 275 7.84 -5.73 1.45
C ASN A 275 7.70 -7.24 1.40
N GLN A 276 6.84 -7.72 0.50
CA GLN A 276 6.88 -9.13 0.11
C GLN A 276 8.16 -9.39 -0.70
N VAL A 277 8.93 -10.38 -0.28
CA VAL A 277 10.13 -10.84 -0.97
C VAL A 277 9.86 -12.24 -1.52
N LYS A 278 9.90 -12.35 -2.84
CA LYS A 278 9.78 -13.63 -3.54
C LYS A 278 11.04 -14.45 -3.32
N LEU A 279 10.88 -15.70 -2.92
CA LEU A 279 11.98 -16.63 -2.76
C LEU A 279 12.16 -17.40 -4.08
N LEU A 280 13.40 -17.40 -4.59
CA LEU A 280 13.79 -18.05 -5.84
C LEU A 280 13.90 -19.58 -5.69
#